data_AF-A0A536JDP1-F1
#
_entry.id   AF-A0A536JDP1-F1
#
_cell.length_a   1.000
_cell.length_b   1.000
_cell.length_c   1.000
_cell.angle_alpha   90.00
_cell.angle_beta   90.00
_cell.angle_gamma   90.00
#
_symmetry.space_group_name_H-M   'P 1'
#
loop_
_entity.id
_entity.type
_entity.pdbx_description
1 polymer ?
#
loop_
_entity_poly.entity_id
_entity_poly.type
_entity_poly.pdbx_seq_one_letter_code
_entity_poly.pdbx_strand_id
1 'polypeptide(L)'
;MDLQRWWSNLLSSTTMCFNLFGDLAADLGLADQAIHIWWPDAPGPVRDVRFEHSPGWLDRAYLGNLMSFDAAFRLDLGDRTEGIIGVVVRYHERTKPAEPKLTRLARYVEVTERSGVFKPGAIDAVNGTDLLVVWLQHLLVLSMLQHPSRTWRWGRFVVVYPAGNTDYADACNRYRALLADTSTFSSTTVEELLDADALPARTARALRKRYISR
;
A
#
# COMPACT_ATOMS: atom_id res chain seq x y z
N MET A 1 8.19 2.08 -17.96
CA MET A 1 7.17 3.08 -17.60
C MET A 1 6.50 3.55 -18.88
N ASP A 2 5.21 3.31 -19.07
CA ASP A 2 4.48 3.70 -20.28
C ASP A 2 3.98 5.15 -20.14
N LEU A 3 4.76 6.08 -20.72
CA LEU A 3 4.46 7.52 -20.72
C LEU A 3 3.08 7.81 -21.33
N GLN A 4 2.62 7.02 -22.30
CA GLN A 4 1.36 7.25 -23.01
C GLN A 4 0.15 7.08 -22.08
N ARG A 5 0.22 6.14 -21.14
CA ARG A 5 -0.83 5.92 -20.13
C ARG A 5 -0.95 7.10 -19.16
N TRP A 6 0.15 7.77 -18.82
CA TRP A 6 0.15 8.93 -17.93
C TRP A 6 -0.49 10.16 -18.56
N TRP A 7 -0.13 10.46 -19.81
CA TRP A 7 -0.63 11.64 -20.52
C TRP A 7 -2.12 11.54 -20.87
N SER A 8 -2.66 10.33 -21.04
CA SER A 8 -4.04 10.10 -21.47
C SER A 8 -5.07 10.20 -20.34
N ASN A 9 -4.66 10.05 -19.07
CA ASN A 9 -5.54 10.22 -17.91
C ASN A 9 -4.78 10.85 -16.74
N LEU A 10 -4.69 12.19 -16.76
CA LEU A 10 -4.00 12.99 -15.74
C LEU A 10 -4.73 13.00 -14.37
N LEU A 11 -5.95 12.43 -14.30
CA LEU A 11 -6.74 12.21 -13.08
C LEU A 11 -6.87 10.70 -12.80
N SER A 12 -5.73 10.00 -12.79
CA SER A 12 -5.63 8.58 -12.45
C SER A 12 -4.99 8.36 -11.08
N SER A 13 -5.20 7.19 -10.48
CA SER A 13 -4.52 6.77 -9.25
C SER A 13 -3.01 6.78 -9.35
N THR A 14 -2.46 6.37 -10.49
CA THR A 14 -1.01 6.38 -10.73
C THR A 14 -0.48 7.82 -10.70
N THR A 15 -1.15 8.74 -11.39
CA THR A 15 -0.76 10.17 -11.38
C THR A 15 -0.97 10.80 -9.99
N MET A 16 -2.03 10.43 -9.27
CA MET A 16 -2.25 10.88 -7.89
C MET A 16 -1.13 10.40 -6.96
N CYS A 17 -0.74 9.12 -7.04
CA CYS A 17 0.35 8.56 -6.26
C CYS A 17 1.65 9.35 -6.48
N PHE A 18 2.00 9.60 -7.73
CA PHE A 18 3.18 10.39 -8.04
C PHE A 18 3.08 11.84 -7.53
N ASN A 19 1.91 12.47 -7.65
CA ASN A 19 1.75 13.84 -7.16
C ASN A 19 1.78 13.93 -5.62
N LEU A 20 1.32 12.88 -4.92
CA LEU A 20 1.39 12.80 -3.46
C LEU A 20 2.82 12.61 -2.95
N PHE A 21 3.60 11.74 -3.61
CA PHE A 21 4.85 11.25 -3.06
C PHE A 21 6.10 11.63 -3.88
N GLY A 22 5.95 12.32 -5.01
CA GLY A 22 7.05 12.69 -5.91
C GLY A 22 8.07 13.61 -5.25
N ASP A 23 7.61 14.62 -4.51
CA ASP A 23 8.47 15.50 -3.71
C ASP A 23 9.23 14.70 -2.65
N LEU A 24 8.60 13.69 -2.04
CA LEU A 24 9.23 12.81 -1.04
C LEU A 24 10.30 11.91 -1.66
N ALA A 25 10.11 11.46 -2.89
CA ALA A 25 11.12 10.69 -3.60
C ALA A 25 12.35 11.55 -4.00
N ALA A 26 12.16 12.86 -4.16
CA ALA A 26 13.24 13.81 -4.45
C ALA A 26 13.99 14.28 -3.19
N ASP A 27 13.34 14.24 -2.02
CA ASP A 27 13.90 14.66 -0.72
C ASP A 27 13.57 13.63 0.36
N LEU A 28 14.55 12.78 0.68
CA LEU A 28 14.38 11.72 1.68
C LEU A 28 14.27 12.26 3.12
N GLY A 29 14.78 13.46 3.40
CA GLY A 29 14.59 14.10 4.71
C GLY A 29 13.15 14.54 4.90
N LEU A 30 12.54 15.11 3.85
CA LEU A 30 11.12 15.40 3.82
C LEU A 30 10.27 14.11 3.88
N ALA A 31 10.67 13.07 3.15
CA ALA A 31 10.01 11.76 3.20
C ALA A 31 10.00 11.18 4.61
N ASP A 32 11.15 11.23 5.29
CA ASP A 32 11.31 10.73 6.65
C ASP A 32 10.38 11.45 7.62
N GLN A 33 10.34 12.78 7.58
CA GLN A 33 9.43 13.58 8.40
C GLN A 33 7.97 13.24 8.11
N ALA A 34 7.59 13.17 6.84
CA ALA A 34 6.21 12.91 6.45
C ALA A 34 5.73 11.51 6.90
N ILE A 35 6.56 10.48 6.71
CA ILE A 35 6.25 9.11 7.15
C ILE A 35 6.05 9.04 8.66
N HIS A 36 6.90 9.67 9.46
CA HIS A 36 6.77 9.65 10.92
C HIS A 36 5.65 10.54 11.45
N ILE A 37 5.18 11.54 10.69
CA ILE A 37 3.95 12.28 11.00
C ILE A 37 2.71 11.41 10.73
N TRP A 38 2.64 10.79 9.55
CA TRP A 38 1.48 9.98 9.14
C TRP A 38 1.38 8.65 9.90
N TRP A 39 2.52 8.04 10.19
CA TRP A 39 2.64 6.73 10.83
C TRP A 39 3.72 6.79 11.92
N PRO A 40 3.41 7.35 13.10
CA PRO A 40 4.39 7.61 14.17
C PRO A 40 5.08 6.37 14.75
N ASP A 41 4.51 5.19 14.51
CA ASP A 41 5.07 3.90 14.92
C ASP A 41 5.94 3.24 13.84
N ALA A 42 6.14 3.88 12.68
CA ALA A 42 7.12 3.46 11.70
C ALA A 42 8.53 3.51 12.31
N PRO A 43 9.31 2.42 12.22
CA PRO A 43 10.64 2.38 12.78
C PRO A 43 11.70 2.84 11.79
N GLY A 44 12.72 3.53 12.28
CA GLY A 44 13.93 3.86 11.52
C GLY A 44 13.70 4.85 10.37
N PRO A 45 14.78 5.42 9.82
CA PRO A 45 14.64 6.47 8.82
C PRO A 45 14.22 5.93 7.45
N VAL A 46 13.50 6.75 6.69
CA VAL A 46 13.24 6.50 5.26
C VAL A 46 14.56 6.61 4.49
N ARG A 47 14.87 5.58 3.70
CA ARG A 47 16.11 5.52 2.90
C ARG A 47 15.89 5.44 1.39
N ASP A 48 14.68 5.14 0.96
CA ASP A 48 14.35 4.97 -0.46
C ASP A 48 12.83 5.09 -0.65
N VAL A 49 12.42 5.73 -1.75
CA VAL A 49 11.02 5.85 -2.17
C VAL A 49 10.92 5.39 -3.62
N ARG A 50 10.11 4.36 -3.86
CA ARG A 50 9.97 3.73 -5.18
C ARG A 50 8.55 3.79 -5.67
N PHE A 51 8.36 4.03 -6.96
CA PHE A 51 7.07 3.94 -7.63
C PHE A 51 6.94 2.63 -8.41
N GLU A 52 5.72 2.12 -8.55
CA GLU A 52 5.43 0.87 -9.28
C GLU A 52 6.32 -0.28 -8.79
N HIS A 53 6.40 -0.46 -7.46
CA HIS A 53 7.40 -1.33 -6.85
C HIS A 53 6.84 -2.71 -6.53
N SER A 54 7.54 -3.75 -6.98
CA SER A 54 7.39 -5.12 -6.47
C SER A 54 8.72 -5.59 -5.87
N PRO A 55 8.71 -6.33 -4.75
CA PRO A 55 9.93 -6.91 -4.19
C PRO A 55 10.53 -8.01 -5.09
N GLY A 56 9.75 -8.57 -6.01
CA GLY A 56 10.19 -9.56 -6.98
C GLY A 56 9.02 -10.08 -7.81
N TRP A 57 8.77 -9.48 -8.98
CA TRP A 57 7.72 -9.94 -9.88
C TRP A 57 7.93 -11.40 -10.26
N LEU A 58 6.85 -12.19 -10.20
CA LEU A 58 6.84 -13.62 -10.51
C LEU A 58 7.75 -14.50 -9.65
N ASP A 59 8.45 -13.93 -8.65
CA ASP A 59 9.26 -14.68 -7.70
C ASP A 59 8.37 -15.40 -6.69
N ARG A 60 8.53 -16.71 -6.59
CA ARG A 60 7.77 -17.59 -5.69
C ARG A 60 8.19 -17.47 -4.23
N ALA A 61 9.37 -16.90 -3.94
CA ALA A 61 9.75 -16.54 -2.57
C ALA A 61 8.82 -15.45 -2.00
N TYR A 62 8.19 -14.64 -2.86
CA TYR A 62 7.10 -13.72 -2.52
C TYR A 62 5.74 -14.33 -2.90
N LEU A 63 4.98 -13.69 -3.80
CA LEU A 63 3.65 -14.15 -4.22
C LEU A 63 3.62 -14.85 -5.60
N GLY A 64 4.71 -14.82 -6.36
CA GLY A 64 4.76 -15.40 -7.70
C GLY A 64 3.79 -14.74 -8.70
N ASN A 65 3.36 -13.51 -8.46
CA ASN A 65 2.41 -12.76 -9.28
C ASN A 65 2.99 -11.40 -9.71
N LEU A 66 2.16 -10.58 -10.37
CA LEU A 66 2.53 -9.26 -10.86
C LEU A 66 2.08 -8.14 -9.91
N MET A 67 1.76 -8.46 -8.65
CA MET A 67 1.38 -7.43 -7.69
C MET A 67 2.55 -6.49 -7.42
N SER A 68 2.21 -5.22 -7.28
CA SER A 68 3.11 -4.13 -6.95
C SER A 68 2.37 -3.09 -6.10
N PHE A 69 3.15 -2.28 -5.39
CA PHE A 69 2.69 -1.06 -4.74
C PHE A 69 2.77 0.10 -5.73
N ASP A 70 1.84 1.05 -5.60
CA ASP A 70 1.89 2.28 -6.39
C ASP A 70 3.08 3.14 -5.92
N ALA A 71 3.33 3.17 -4.61
CA ALA A 71 4.54 3.70 -3.99
C ALA A 71 5.03 2.79 -2.85
N ALA A 72 6.33 2.78 -2.58
CA ALA A 72 6.94 1.99 -1.53
C ALA A 72 8.04 2.80 -0.83
N PHE A 73 7.90 2.96 0.49
CA PHE A 73 8.90 3.59 1.35
C PHE A 73 9.69 2.50 2.05
N ARG A 74 11.01 2.46 1.81
CA ARG A 74 11.90 1.52 2.51
C ARG A 74 12.53 2.23 3.69
N LEU A 75 12.50 1.56 4.83
CA LEU A 75 13.04 2.06 6.09
C LEU A 75 14.35 1.33 6.40
N ASP A 76 15.34 2.03 6.94
CA ASP A 76 16.54 1.42 7.50
C ASP A 76 16.31 1.07 8.96
N LEU A 77 16.34 -0.22 9.32
CA LEU A 77 16.15 -0.65 10.70
C LEU A 77 17.46 -1.00 11.40
N GLY A 78 18.60 -0.70 10.75
CA GLY A 78 19.92 -1.13 11.22
C GLY A 78 20.20 -2.60 10.92
N ASP A 79 21.45 -3.03 11.16
CA ASP A 79 21.89 -4.42 11.01
C ASP A 79 21.55 -5.08 9.66
N ARG A 80 21.52 -4.27 8.58
CA ARG A 80 21.14 -4.69 7.22
C ARG A 80 19.69 -5.19 7.11
N THR A 81 18.84 -4.79 8.05
CA THR A 81 17.42 -5.08 8.06
C THR A 81 16.61 -3.88 7.61
N GLU A 82 15.42 -4.14 7.07
CA GLU A 82 14.60 -3.16 6.39
C GLU A 82 13.14 -3.21 6.84
N GLY A 83 12.53 -2.04 6.81
CA GLY A 83 11.09 -1.86 6.88
C GLY A 83 10.50 -1.52 5.52
N ILE A 84 9.21 -1.78 5.34
CA ILE A 84 8.48 -1.40 4.13
C ILE A 84 7.12 -0.78 4.46
N ILE A 85 6.81 0.37 3.88
CA ILE A 85 5.44 0.87 3.77
C ILE A 85 5.04 0.78 2.31
N GLY A 86 4.23 -0.23 1.98
CA GLY A 86 3.67 -0.43 0.66
C GLY A 86 2.35 0.32 0.53
N VAL A 87 2.29 1.30 -0.37
CA VAL A 87 1.12 2.18 -0.56
C VAL A 87 0.44 1.87 -1.89
N VAL A 88 -0.88 1.81 -1.85
CA VAL A 88 -1.71 1.75 -3.05
C VAL A 88 -2.72 2.89 -3.01
N VAL A 89 -2.86 3.60 -4.14
CA VAL A 89 -3.72 4.77 -4.26
C VAL A 89 -4.94 4.41 -5.09
N ARG A 90 -6.13 4.78 -4.64
CA ARG A 90 -7.41 4.45 -5.29
C ARG A 90 -8.26 5.71 -5.38
N TYR A 91 -8.21 6.35 -6.54
CA TYR A 91 -8.83 7.65 -6.74
C TYR A 91 -10.31 7.53 -7.08
N HIS A 92 -10.63 6.96 -8.24
CA HIS A 92 -12.02 6.81 -8.73
C HIS A 92 -12.39 5.35 -9.03
N GLU A 93 -11.44 4.44 -8.82
CA GLU A 93 -11.67 3.01 -8.93
C GLU A 93 -12.67 2.57 -7.86
N ARG A 94 -13.48 1.60 -8.24
CA ARG A 94 -14.39 0.89 -7.35
C ARG A 94 -13.86 -0.51 -7.10
N THR A 95 -14.10 -1.05 -5.92
CA THR A 95 -13.83 -2.46 -5.66
C THR A 95 -14.73 -3.32 -6.54
N LYS A 96 -14.21 -4.44 -7.02
CA LYS A 96 -14.92 -5.36 -7.90
C LYS A 96 -14.56 -6.79 -7.53
N PRO A 97 -15.54 -7.72 -7.55
CA PRO A 97 -15.26 -9.13 -7.36
C PRO A 97 -14.17 -9.64 -8.29
N ALA A 98 -13.29 -10.46 -7.74
CA ALA A 98 -12.22 -11.10 -8.50
C ALA A 98 -11.99 -12.53 -7.98
N GLU A 99 -11.45 -13.38 -8.85
CA GLU A 99 -11.04 -14.74 -8.50
C GLU A 99 -9.52 -14.86 -8.56
N PRO A 100 -8.88 -15.52 -7.58
CA PRO A 100 -7.46 -15.79 -7.63
C PRO A 100 -7.18 -16.85 -8.69
N LYS A 101 -6.01 -16.75 -9.31
CA LYS A 101 -5.53 -17.83 -10.18
C LYS A 101 -5.30 -19.08 -9.32
N LEU A 102 -6.03 -20.18 -9.61
CA LEU A 102 -5.95 -21.44 -8.86
C LEU A 102 -4.51 -21.94 -8.67
N THR A 103 -3.67 -21.79 -9.68
CA THR A 103 -2.24 -22.18 -9.64
C THR A 103 -1.41 -21.43 -8.59
N ARG A 104 -1.91 -20.32 -8.05
CA ARG A 104 -1.25 -19.50 -7.01
C ARG A 104 -1.96 -19.54 -5.67
N LEU A 105 -3.17 -20.11 -5.61
CA LEU A 105 -3.99 -20.12 -4.40
C LEU A 105 -3.25 -20.78 -3.22
N ALA A 106 -2.55 -21.89 -3.46
CA ALA A 106 -1.75 -22.55 -2.43
C ALA A 106 -0.72 -21.61 -1.77
N ARG A 107 -0.04 -20.76 -2.55
CA ARG A 107 0.91 -19.79 -2.01
C ARG A 107 0.22 -18.69 -1.22
N TYR A 108 -0.96 -18.25 -1.66
CA TYR A 108 -1.73 -17.22 -0.95
C TYR A 108 -2.26 -17.72 0.39
N VAL A 109 -2.76 -18.96 0.43
CA VAL A 109 -3.16 -19.65 1.65
C VAL A 109 -1.97 -19.77 2.59
N GLU A 110 -0.82 -20.26 2.11
CA GLU A 110 0.40 -20.41 2.93
C GLU A 110 0.82 -19.09 3.58
N VAL A 111 0.93 -17.99 2.82
CA VAL A 111 1.32 -16.68 3.36
C VAL A 111 0.29 -16.16 4.35
N THR A 112 -1.01 -16.37 4.09
CA THR A 112 -2.10 -15.97 4.98
C THR A 112 -2.00 -16.68 6.32
N GLU A 113 -1.92 -18.01 6.31
CA GLU A 113 -1.90 -18.84 7.51
C GLU A 113 -0.63 -18.60 8.34
N ARG A 114 0.54 -18.58 7.69
CA ARG A 114 1.83 -18.35 8.37
C ARG A 114 1.97 -16.95 8.97
N SER A 115 1.21 -15.97 8.49
CA SER A 115 1.30 -14.60 9.00
C SER A 115 0.73 -14.45 10.41
N GLY A 116 -0.27 -15.26 10.79
CA GLY A 116 -1.02 -15.07 12.03
C GLY A 116 -1.86 -13.78 12.08
N VAL A 117 -1.93 -13.02 10.99
CA VAL A 117 -2.57 -11.69 10.93
C VAL A 117 -4.09 -11.78 10.75
N PHE A 118 -4.60 -12.89 10.21
CA PHE A 118 -6.00 -13.04 9.82
C PHE A 118 -6.82 -13.87 10.81
N LYS A 119 -8.10 -13.54 10.95
CA LYS A 119 -9.07 -14.35 11.70
C LYS A 119 -9.41 -15.64 10.94
N PRO A 120 -9.89 -16.70 11.63
CA PRO A 120 -10.44 -17.87 10.97
C PRO A 120 -11.55 -17.49 9.97
N GLY A 121 -11.57 -18.14 8.81
CA GLY A 121 -12.55 -17.87 7.74
C GLY A 121 -12.23 -16.66 6.85
N ALA A 122 -11.12 -15.93 7.09
CA ALA A 122 -10.77 -14.77 6.27
C ALA A 122 -10.54 -15.11 4.79
N ILE A 123 -9.97 -16.29 4.49
CA ILE A 123 -9.72 -16.73 3.10
C ILE A 123 -11.04 -16.88 2.35
N ASP A 124 -12.04 -17.54 2.95
CA ASP A 124 -13.36 -17.70 2.36
C ASP A 124 -14.08 -16.35 2.18
N ALA A 125 -13.87 -15.43 3.13
CA ALA A 125 -14.46 -14.09 3.09
C ALA A 125 -13.88 -13.18 2.00
N VAL A 126 -12.64 -13.40 1.55
CA VAL A 126 -12.02 -12.60 0.47
C VAL A 126 -12.14 -13.25 -0.90
N ASN A 127 -12.19 -14.59 -0.95
CA ASN A 127 -12.14 -15.31 -2.21
C ASN A 127 -13.42 -15.13 -3.04
N GLY A 128 -13.29 -14.73 -4.31
CA GLY A 128 -14.45 -14.42 -5.15
C GLY A 128 -15.16 -13.11 -4.82
N THR A 129 -14.64 -12.32 -3.88
CA THR A 129 -15.24 -11.04 -3.45
C THR A 129 -14.44 -9.84 -3.96
N ASP A 130 -14.98 -8.65 -3.70
CA ASP A 130 -14.34 -7.37 -4.01
C ASP A 130 -13.13 -7.06 -3.12
N LEU A 131 -12.91 -7.84 -2.06
CA LEU A 131 -11.78 -7.72 -1.14
C LEU A 131 -10.53 -8.47 -1.61
N LEU A 132 -10.64 -9.33 -2.63
CA LEU A 132 -9.51 -10.17 -3.08
C LEU A 132 -8.28 -9.33 -3.42
N VAL A 133 -8.45 -8.21 -4.12
CA VAL A 133 -7.30 -7.37 -4.54
C VAL A 133 -6.60 -6.75 -3.32
N VAL A 134 -7.35 -6.24 -2.35
CA VAL A 134 -6.80 -5.68 -1.10
C VAL A 134 -6.06 -6.77 -0.32
N TRP A 135 -6.62 -7.98 -0.26
CA TRP A 135 -5.97 -9.14 0.34
C TRP A 135 -4.64 -9.46 -0.34
N LEU A 136 -4.63 -9.61 -1.68
CA LEU A 136 -3.41 -9.92 -2.43
C LEU A 136 -2.32 -8.85 -2.30
N GLN A 137 -2.69 -7.57 -2.13
CA GLN A 137 -1.73 -6.49 -1.90
C GLN A 137 -1.17 -6.52 -0.47
N HIS A 138 -2.00 -6.84 0.53
CA HIS A 138 -1.53 -7.06 1.89
C HIS A 138 -0.59 -8.28 1.96
N LEU A 139 -0.95 -9.37 1.28
CA LEU A 139 -0.12 -10.56 1.19
C LEU A 139 1.26 -10.27 0.58
N LEU A 140 1.39 -9.24 -0.26
CA LEU A 140 2.70 -8.87 -0.80
C LEU A 140 3.63 -8.41 0.33
N VAL A 141 3.16 -7.52 1.21
CA VAL A 141 3.90 -7.10 2.42
C VAL A 141 4.18 -8.30 3.32
N LEU A 142 3.18 -9.13 3.61
CA LEU A 142 3.35 -10.29 4.49
C LEU A 142 4.33 -11.32 3.93
N SER A 143 4.36 -11.50 2.61
CA SER A 143 5.34 -12.38 1.96
C SER A 143 6.77 -11.84 2.09
N MET A 144 6.96 -10.52 2.12
CA MET A 144 8.26 -9.90 2.37
C MET A 144 8.76 -10.23 3.79
N LEU A 145 7.89 -10.10 4.80
CA LEU A 145 8.20 -10.43 6.20
C LEU A 145 8.52 -11.92 6.41
N GLN A 146 8.00 -12.78 5.54
CA GLN A 146 8.25 -14.22 5.56
C GLN A 146 9.43 -14.65 4.67
N HIS A 147 10.10 -13.71 3.99
CA HIS A 147 11.14 -14.02 3.02
C HIS A 147 12.37 -14.68 3.68
N PRO A 148 12.96 -15.74 3.09
CA PRO A 148 14.07 -16.47 3.70
C PRO A 148 15.33 -15.63 3.99
N SER A 149 15.54 -14.52 3.28
CA SER A 149 16.67 -13.61 3.54
C SER A 149 16.60 -12.93 4.91
N ARG A 150 15.42 -12.88 5.54
CA ARG A 150 15.14 -12.20 6.82
C ARG A 150 15.48 -10.70 6.82
N THR A 151 15.65 -10.11 5.64
CA THR A 151 15.93 -8.68 5.47
C THR A 151 14.77 -7.83 5.98
N TRP A 152 13.54 -8.22 5.65
CA TRP A 152 12.34 -7.48 6.03
C TRP A 152 11.89 -7.84 7.44
N ARG A 153 11.90 -6.86 8.35
CA ARG A 153 11.59 -7.07 9.77
C ARG A 153 10.36 -6.31 10.24
N TRP A 154 9.93 -5.30 9.48
CA TRP A 154 8.72 -4.54 9.72
C TRP A 154 8.04 -4.22 8.40
N GLY A 155 6.70 -4.19 8.39
CA GLY A 155 5.96 -3.97 7.16
C GLY A 155 4.55 -3.48 7.39
N ARG A 156 4.13 -2.49 6.60
CA ARG A 156 2.76 -1.99 6.58
C ARG A 156 2.25 -1.85 5.16
N PHE A 157 1.05 -2.35 4.93
CA PHE A 157 0.27 -2.08 3.74
C PHE A 157 -0.71 -0.93 4.01
N VAL A 158 -0.70 0.09 3.16
CA VAL A 158 -1.55 1.27 3.27
C VAL A 158 -2.39 1.42 2.00
N VAL A 159 -3.70 1.56 2.17
CA VAL A 159 -4.62 1.99 1.11
C VAL A 159 -4.93 3.47 1.29
N VAL A 160 -4.66 4.27 0.26
CA VAL A 160 -4.96 5.71 0.21
C VAL A 160 -6.08 5.97 -0.77
N TYR A 161 -7.13 6.68 -0.36
CA TYR A 161 -8.28 7.01 -1.21
C TYR A 161 -8.88 8.36 -0.82
N PRO A 162 -9.59 9.09 -1.69
CA PRO A 162 -10.32 10.30 -1.27
C PRO A 162 -11.46 9.96 -0.32
N ALA A 163 -11.80 10.85 0.62
CA ALA A 163 -12.94 10.65 1.52
C ALA A 163 -14.27 10.42 0.77
N GLY A 164 -14.40 10.99 -0.43
CA GLY A 164 -15.55 10.76 -1.32
C GLY A 164 -15.62 9.39 -1.99
N ASN A 165 -14.56 8.57 -1.93
CA ASN A 165 -14.56 7.20 -2.44
C ASN A 165 -15.08 6.22 -1.38
N THR A 166 -16.39 6.22 -1.19
CA THR A 166 -17.08 5.41 -0.18
C THR A 166 -16.92 3.91 -0.42
N ASP A 167 -16.72 3.47 -1.67
CA ASP A 167 -16.50 2.06 -2.00
C ASP A 167 -15.21 1.54 -1.36
N TYR A 168 -14.12 2.30 -1.46
CA TYR A 168 -12.85 1.94 -0.82
C TYR A 168 -12.88 2.15 0.70
N ALA A 169 -13.63 3.13 1.21
CA ALA A 169 -13.86 3.29 2.64
C ALA A 169 -14.55 2.04 3.23
N ASP A 170 -15.65 1.60 2.63
CA ASP A 170 -16.38 0.39 3.05
C ASP A 170 -15.51 -0.87 2.92
N ALA A 171 -14.85 -1.06 1.76
CA ALA A 171 -14.01 -2.23 1.54
C ALA A 171 -12.84 -2.31 2.54
N CYS A 172 -12.19 -1.19 2.86
CA CYS A 172 -11.13 -1.16 3.87
C CYS A 172 -11.66 -1.50 5.26
N ASN A 173 -12.86 -1.04 5.62
CA ASN A 173 -13.50 -1.36 6.90
C ASN A 173 -13.88 -2.84 7.00
N ARG A 174 -14.52 -3.40 5.97
CA ARG A 174 -14.82 -4.84 5.88
C ARG A 174 -13.56 -5.69 5.92
N TYR A 175 -12.53 -5.30 5.17
CA TYR A 175 -11.26 -6.02 5.16
C TYR A 175 -10.55 -5.98 6.52
N ARG A 176 -10.51 -4.80 7.18
CA ARG A 176 -9.94 -4.65 8.53
C ARG A 176 -10.64 -5.56 9.53
N ALA A 177 -11.96 -5.75 9.42
CA ALA A 177 -12.71 -6.64 10.29
C ALA A 177 -12.28 -8.13 10.17
N LEU A 178 -11.64 -8.53 9.07
CA LEU A 178 -11.09 -9.87 8.88
C LEU A 178 -9.73 -10.09 9.57
N LEU A 179 -9.09 -9.03 10.06
CA LEU A 179 -7.75 -9.11 10.66
C LEU A 179 -7.84 -9.33 12.18
N ALA A 180 -7.03 -10.27 12.67
CA ALA A 180 -6.79 -10.49 14.10
C ALA A 180 -5.72 -9.53 14.64
N ASP A 181 -4.75 -9.18 13.80
CA ASP A 181 -3.77 -8.12 14.05
C ASP A 181 -3.86 -7.06 12.94
N THR A 182 -4.03 -5.80 13.32
CA THR A 182 -4.12 -4.68 12.37
C THR A 182 -2.80 -3.94 12.16
N SER A 183 -1.71 -4.32 12.84
CA SER A 183 -0.42 -3.62 12.81
C SER A 183 0.18 -3.46 11.40
N THR A 184 -0.06 -4.44 10.53
CA THR A 184 0.43 -4.48 9.14
C THR A 184 -0.54 -3.88 8.13
N PHE A 185 -1.73 -3.41 8.53
CA PHE A 185 -2.72 -2.84 7.62
C PHE A 185 -3.26 -1.49 8.10
N SER A 186 -3.13 -0.48 7.24
CA SER A 186 -3.77 0.81 7.43
C SER A 186 -4.52 1.27 6.19
N SER A 187 -5.42 2.21 6.40
CA SER A 187 -6.17 2.89 5.36
C SER A 187 -6.33 4.33 5.79
N THR A 188 -6.11 5.27 4.89
CA THR A 188 -6.22 6.70 5.19
C THR A 188 -6.73 7.47 3.99
N THR A 189 -7.36 8.60 4.26
CA THR A 189 -7.85 9.46 3.20
C THR A 189 -6.77 10.38 2.66
N VAL A 190 -6.92 10.84 1.42
CA VAL A 190 -6.06 11.89 0.85
C VAL A 190 -6.16 13.15 1.73
N GLU A 191 -7.35 13.47 2.19
CA GLU A 191 -7.65 14.58 3.09
C GLU A 191 -6.85 14.48 4.40
N GLU A 192 -6.88 13.33 5.08
CA GLU A 192 -6.10 13.08 6.31
C GLU A 192 -4.60 13.27 6.10
N LEU A 193 -4.04 12.75 5.00
CA LEU A 193 -2.62 12.94 4.68
C LEU A 193 -2.26 14.42 4.52
N LEU A 194 -3.15 15.21 3.91
CA LEU A 194 -2.94 16.63 3.66
C LEU A 194 -3.21 17.50 4.90
N ASP A 195 -4.10 17.07 5.79
CA ASP A 195 -4.46 17.75 7.03
C ASP A 195 -3.40 17.54 8.12
N ALA A 196 -2.59 16.47 8.01
CA ALA A 196 -1.49 16.19 8.93
C ALA A 196 -0.29 17.17 8.83
N ASP A 197 -0.31 18.12 7.88
CA ASP A 197 0.75 19.11 7.64
C ASP A 197 2.16 18.48 7.40
N ALA A 198 2.17 17.26 6.86
CA ALA A 198 3.38 16.50 6.55
C ALA A 198 4.04 16.92 5.22
N LEU A 199 3.32 17.66 4.36
CA LEU A 199 3.78 18.09 3.05
C LEU A 199 3.96 19.60 3.01
N PRO A 200 4.86 20.14 2.16
CA PRO A 200 4.99 21.57 1.98
C PRO A 200 3.64 22.21 1.64
N ALA A 201 3.29 23.30 2.33
CA ALA A 201 1.97 23.92 2.23
C ALA A 201 1.57 24.28 0.78
N ARG A 202 2.54 24.60 -0.08
CA ARG A 202 2.30 24.82 -1.53
C ARG A 202 1.83 23.54 -2.22
N THR A 203 2.53 22.42 -2.00
CA THR A 203 2.20 21.10 -2.55
C THR A 203 0.83 20.66 -2.03
N ALA A 204 0.60 20.74 -0.72
CA ALA A 204 -0.68 20.38 -0.12
C ALA A 204 -1.87 21.18 -0.71
N ARG A 205 -1.73 22.50 -0.87
CA ARG A 205 -2.77 23.34 -1.52
C ARG A 205 -3.02 22.94 -2.98
N ALA A 206 -1.97 22.63 -3.74
CA ALA A 206 -2.10 22.22 -5.12
C ALA A 206 -2.83 20.86 -5.24
N LEU A 207 -2.49 19.92 -4.37
CA LEU A 207 -3.15 18.61 -4.27
C LEU A 207 -4.61 18.74 -3.90
N ARG A 208 -4.95 19.54 -2.87
CA ARG A 208 -6.34 19.82 -2.49
C ARG A 208 -7.14 20.35 -3.68
N LYS A 209 -6.63 21.39 -4.36
CA LYS A 209 -7.28 21.98 -5.53
C LYS A 209 -7.50 20.98 -6.67
N ARG A 210 -6.58 20.02 -6.84
CA ARG A 210 -6.60 19.07 -7.96
C ARG A 210 -7.51 17.87 -7.70
N TYR A 211 -7.50 17.33 -6.49
CA TYR A 211 -8.05 16.01 -6.21
C TYR A 211 -9.25 16.01 -5.27
N ILE A 212 -9.39 17.03 -4.42
CA ILE A 212 -10.49 17.13 -3.46
C ILE A 212 -11.53 18.06 -4.07
N SER A 213 -12.66 17.48 -4.43
CA SER A 213 -13.82 18.25 -4.90
C SER A 213 -14.40 19.03 -3.72
N ARG A 214 -14.85 20.26 -3.95
CA ARG A 214 -15.57 21.03 -2.93
C ARG A 214 -16.93 20.42 -2.61
#